data_AF-A0A8T3LJ07-F1
#
_entry.id   AF-A0A8T3LJ07-F1
#
_cell.length_a   1.000
_cell.length_b   1.000
_cell.length_c   1.000
_cell.angle_alpha   90.00
_cell.angle_beta   90.00
_cell.angle_gamma   90.00
#
_symmetry.space_group_name_H-M   'P 1'
#
loop_
_entity.id
_entity.type
_entity.pdbx_description
1 polymer ?
#
loop_
_entity_poly.entity_id
_entity_poly.type
_entity_poly.pdbx_seq_one_letter_code
_entity_poly.pdbx_strand_id
1 'polypeptide(L)'
;ALDNGAFTAWKAAGKNKIDWSDYYEFVARWKNHPGFDFAIIPDIIDGGEEENDALLNEWPHGKLAGVPVWHMNESDARFIHLCNEFPRVAIGSCGDYDVKRPTLAVARMKDLIRHIVDGHGQPVTKLHGLRMLN
;
A
#
# COMPACT_ATOMS: atom_id res chain seq x y z
N ALA A 1 3.43 10.90 7.53
CA ALA A 1 2.88 9.54 7.31
C ALA A 1 3.72 8.53 8.09
N LEU A 2 3.21 7.34 8.39
CA LEU A 2 3.94 6.29 9.10
C LEU A 2 4.22 5.10 8.18
N ASP A 3 5.50 4.80 7.96
CA ASP A 3 5.94 3.56 7.30
C ASP A 3 5.96 2.40 8.32
N ASN A 4 5.70 1.19 7.87
CA ASN A 4 5.70 -0.01 8.72
C ASN A 4 7.07 -0.68 8.84
N GLY A 5 8.07 -0.27 8.04
CA GLY A 5 9.41 -0.83 8.07
C GLY A 5 9.52 -2.26 7.53
N ALA A 6 8.51 -2.77 6.80
CA ALA A 6 8.43 -4.16 6.36
C ALA A 6 9.69 -4.67 5.68
N PHE A 7 10.27 -3.87 4.78
CA PHE A 7 11.50 -4.23 4.08
C PHE A 7 12.71 -4.40 5.02
N THR A 8 12.83 -3.54 6.03
CA THR A 8 13.91 -3.63 7.02
C THR A 8 13.71 -4.84 7.93
N ALA A 9 12.49 -5.05 8.41
CA ALA A 9 12.13 -6.18 9.25
C ALA A 9 12.33 -7.52 8.51
N TRP A 10 11.89 -7.64 7.25
CA TRP A 10 12.09 -8.84 6.43
C TRP A 10 13.57 -9.16 6.18
N LYS A 11 14.40 -8.14 5.89
CA LYS A 11 15.85 -8.34 5.73
C LYS A 11 16.52 -8.85 7.00
N ALA A 12 16.07 -8.39 8.17
CA ALA A 12 16.60 -8.84 9.46
C ALA A 12 16.07 -10.23 9.85
N ALA A 13 14.80 -10.50 9.57
CA ALA A 13 14.12 -11.73 9.95
C ALA A 13 14.40 -12.93 9.03
N GLY A 14 14.95 -12.70 7.83
CA GLY A 14 15.36 -13.78 6.92
C GLY A 14 14.20 -14.65 6.41
N LYS A 15 13.06 -14.03 6.10
CA LYS A 15 11.78 -14.66 5.68
C LYS A 15 10.93 -15.29 6.80
N ASN A 16 11.26 -15.07 8.07
CA ASN A 16 10.36 -15.46 9.16
C ASN A 16 9.10 -14.58 9.18
N LYS A 17 7.98 -15.13 9.67
CA LYS A 17 6.73 -14.37 9.88
C LYS A 17 7.00 -13.19 10.82
N ILE A 18 6.58 -12.01 10.39
CA ILE A 18 6.71 -10.77 11.15
C ILE A 18 5.45 -10.59 12.00
N ASP A 19 5.62 -10.29 13.28
CA ASP A 19 4.53 -9.85 14.15
C ASP A 19 4.34 -8.34 14.02
N TRP A 20 3.13 -7.92 13.67
CA TRP A 20 2.78 -6.51 13.43
C TRP A 20 2.15 -5.83 14.65
N SER A 21 2.00 -6.53 15.78
CA SER A 21 1.32 -6.03 16.98
C SER A 21 1.93 -4.72 17.48
N ASP A 22 3.27 -4.65 17.58
CA ASP A 22 3.99 -3.43 18.00
C ASP A 22 3.75 -2.25 17.05
N TYR A 23 3.64 -2.52 15.75
CA TYR A 23 3.35 -1.49 14.75
C TYR A 23 1.91 -0.98 14.89
N TYR A 24 0.94 -1.87 15.10
CA TYR A 24 -0.46 -1.48 15.33
C TYR A 24 -0.60 -0.67 16.62
N GLU A 25 0.09 -1.02 17.71
CA GLU A 25 0.09 -0.21 18.93
C GLU A 25 0.72 1.17 18.70
N PHE A 26 1.81 1.24 17.94
CA PHE A 26 2.44 2.50 17.57
C PHE A 26 1.47 3.40 16.78
N VAL A 27 0.79 2.86 15.77
CA VAL A 27 -0.22 3.61 15.01
C VAL A 27 -1.40 4.01 15.92
N ALA A 28 -1.88 3.12 16.79
CA ALA A 28 -2.96 3.43 17.73
C ALA A 28 -2.64 4.64 18.61
N ARG A 29 -1.38 4.76 19.06
CA ARG A 29 -0.90 5.89 19.87
C ARG A 29 -0.89 7.21 19.10
N TRP A 30 -0.50 7.18 17.82
CA TRP A 30 -0.21 8.41 17.05
C TRP A 30 -1.29 8.80 16.05
N LYS A 31 -2.24 7.93 15.69
CA LYS A 31 -3.22 8.20 14.63
C LYS A 31 -4.14 9.41 14.86
N ASN A 32 -4.24 9.88 16.11
CA ASN A 32 -5.02 11.07 16.48
C ASN A 32 -4.15 12.32 16.66
N HIS A 33 -2.82 12.22 16.50
CA HIS A 33 -1.93 13.36 16.60
C HIS A 33 -2.16 14.31 15.42
N PRO A 34 -2.17 15.65 15.59
CA PRO A 34 -2.44 16.59 14.49
C PRO A 34 -1.49 16.48 13.28
N GLY A 35 -0.28 15.97 13.50
CA GLY A 35 0.70 15.71 12.42
C GLY A 35 0.57 14.34 11.75
N PHE A 36 -0.39 13.51 12.16
CA PHE A 36 -0.66 12.23 11.50
C PHE A 36 -1.47 12.47 10.22
N ASP A 37 -1.11 11.77 9.14
CA ASP A 37 -1.86 11.79 7.87
C ASP A 37 -2.38 10.38 7.55
N PHE A 38 -1.49 9.40 7.48
CA PHE A 38 -1.83 8.00 7.27
C PHE A 38 -0.70 7.06 7.71
N ALA A 39 -1.02 5.77 7.80
CA ALA A 39 -0.10 4.67 8.05
C ALA A 39 -0.19 3.63 6.94
N ILE A 40 0.94 3.08 6.51
CA ILE A 40 0.97 1.99 5.53
C ILE A 40 0.53 0.69 6.20
N ILE A 41 -0.51 0.04 5.69
CA ILE A 41 -0.93 -1.28 6.15
C ILE A 41 0.16 -2.29 5.75
N PRO A 42 0.59 -3.18 6.65
CA PRO A 42 1.55 -4.22 6.33
C PRO A 42 1.16 -5.11 5.14
N ASP A 43 2.19 -5.54 4.42
CA ASP A 43 2.14 -6.53 3.35
C ASP A 43 3.20 -7.61 3.57
N ILE A 44 3.07 -8.73 2.86
CA ILE A 44 4.05 -9.82 2.88
C ILE A 44 4.95 -9.71 1.66
N ILE A 45 6.25 -9.49 1.92
CA ILE A 45 7.27 -9.50 0.88
C ILE A 45 7.42 -10.91 0.32
N ASP A 46 7.39 -11.04 -1.01
CA ASP A 46 7.28 -12.30 -1.75
C ASP A 46 5.99 -13.10 -1.47
N GLY A 47 5.00 -12.51 -0.79
CA GLY A 47 3.68 -13.10 -0.54
C GLY A 47 2.66 -12.85 -1.66
N GLY A 48 1.54 -13.55 -1.58
CA GLY A 48 0.42 -13.43 -2.51
C GLY A 48 -0.66 -12.42 -2.11
N GLU A 49 -1.59 -12.15 -3.02
CA GLU A 49 -2.70 -11.21 -2.78
C GLU A 49 -3.57 -11.63 -1.58
N GLU A 50 -3.83 -12.94 -1.42
CA GLU A 50 -4.63 -13.47 -0.31
C GLU A 50 -3.99 -13.22 1.06
N GLU A 51 -2.67 -13.33 1.15
CA GLU A 51 -1.93 -13.05 2.38
C GLU A 51 -1.95 -11.56 2.72
N ASN A 52 -1.83 -10.69 1.70
CA ASN A 52 -1.97 -9.25 1.87
C ASN A 52 -3.40 -8.90 2.30
N ASP A 53 -4.43 -9.57 1.77
CA ASP A 53 -5.83 -9.35 2.17
C ASP A 53 -6.11 -9.79 3.60
N ALA A 54 -5.45 -10.84 4.09
CA ALA A 54 -5.52 -11.19 5.50
C ALA A 54 -5.02 -10.03 6.38
N LEU A 55 -3.90 -9.39 6.03
CA LEU A 55 -3.37 -8.23 6.74
C LEU A 55 -4.27 -7.00 6.64
N LEU A 56 -4.98 -6.80 5.52
CA LEU A 56 -5.99 -5.76 5.40
C LEU A 56 -7.16 -5.99 6.37
N ASN A 57 -7.58 -7.24 6.55
CA ASN A 57 -8.66 -7.60 7.48
C ASN A 57 -8.22 -7.53 8.95
N GLU A 58 -6.95 -7.80 9.24
CA GLU A 58 -6.37 -7.65 10.58
C GLU A 58 -6.20 -6.19 11.00
N TRP A 59 -6.13 -5.25 10.05
CA TRP A 59 -5.87 -3.83 10.32
C TRP A 59 -6.92 -3.19 11.26
N PRO A 60 -6.54 -2.78 12.49
CA PRO A 60 -7.52 -2.40 13.51
C PRO A 60 -7.84 -0.89 13.53
N HIS A 61 -7.30 -0.10 12.60
CA HIS A 61 -7.42 1.36 12.65
C HIS A 61 -8.38 1.96 11.62
N GLY A 62 -9.03 1.09 10.84
CA GLY A 62 -9.99 1.49 9.81
C GLY A 62 -9.33 2.09 8.57
N LYS A 63 -10.15 2.24 7.53
CA LYS A 63 -9.70 2.62 6.18
C LYS A 63 -9.25 4.08 6.06
N LEU A 64 -9.68 4.97 6.96
CA LEU A 64 -9.24 6.38 6.94
C LEU A 64 -7.78 6.54 7.36
N ALA A 65 -7.33 5.73 8.33
CA ALA A 65 -5.96 5.79 8.84
C ALA A 65 -5.00 4.89 8.06
N GLY A 66 -5.49 3.76 7.54
CA GLY A 66 -4.69 2.76 6.84
C GLY A 66 -4.64 2.98 5.32
N VAL A 67 -3.46 2.79 4.75
CA VAL A 67 -3.22 2.82 3.31
C VAL A 67 -2.69 1.46 2.86
N PRO A 68 -3.45 0.67 2.09
CA PRO A 68 -2.96 -0.56 1.50
C PRO A 68 -1.91 -0.28 0.44
N VAL A 69 -1.00 -1.23 0.25
CA VAL A 69 -0.02 -1.21 -0.85
C VAL A 69 -0.52 -2.11 -1.97
N TRP A 70 -0.58 -1.57 -3.18
CA TRP A 70 -0.64 -2.37 -4.39
C TRP A 70 0.73 -2.39 -5.06
N HIS A 71 1.23 -3.59 -5.33
CA HIS A 71 2.47 -3.81 -6.03
C HIS A 71 2.22 -4.03 -7.53
N MET A 72 3.09 -3.47 -8.36
CA MET A 72 2.86 -3.47 -9.82
C MET A 72 2.83 -4.86 -10.48
N ASN A 73 3.31 -5.92 -9.80
CA ASN A 73 3.18 -7.30 -10.26
C ASN A 73 1.87 -7.98 -9.83
N GLU A 74 1.09 -7.37 -8.94
CA GLU A 74 -0.25 -7.84 -8.57
C GLU A 74 -1.26 -7.54 -9.68
N SER A 75 -2.42 -8.18 -9.58
CA SER A 75 -3.51 -8.09 -10.54
C SER A 75 -4.13 -6.70 -10.64
N ASP A 76 -4.64 -6.40 -11.83
CA ASP A 76 -5.36 -5.16 -12.11
C ASP A 76 -6.68 -5.10 -11.31
N ALA A 77 -7.33 -6.25 -11.12
CA ALA A 77 -8.56 -6.38 -10.33
C ALA A 77 -8.34 -5.97 -8.87
N ARG A 78 -7.22 -6.38 -8.26
CA ARG A 78 -6.83 -5.96 -6.91
C ARG A 78 -6.66 -4.45 -6.84
N PHE A 79 -5.92 -3.85 -7.76
CA PHE A 79 -5.71 -2.40 -7.78
C PHE A 79 -7.04 -1.64 -7.81
N ILE A 80 -7.93 -2.03 -8.71
CA ILE A 80 -9.25 -1.42 -8.87
C ILE A 80 -10.08 -1.60 -7.60
N HIS A 81 -10.08 -2.79 -7.00
CA HIS A 81 -10.79 -3.07 -5.76
C HIS A 81 -10.30 -2.17 -4.61
N LEU A 82 -8.99 -2.13 -4.36
CA LEU A 82 -8.40 -1.29 -3.31
C LEU A 82 -8.73 0.19 -3.50
N CYS A 83 -8.70 0.67 -4.75
CA CYS A 83 -9.03 2.06 -5.06
C CYS A 83 -10.50 2.42 -4.80
N ASN A 84 -11.42 1.47 -4.90
CA ASN A 84 -12.83 1.70 -4.58
C ASN A 84 -13.12 1.57 -3.07
N GLU A 85 -12.30 0.82 -2.34
CA GLU A 85 -12.53 0.54 -0.92
C GLU A 85 -11.81 1.50 0.03
N PHE A 86 -10.64 2.03 -0.36
CA PHE A 86 -9.80 2.87 0.49
C PHE A 86 -9.69 4.30 -0.03
N PRO A 87 -9.64 5.31 0.86
CA PRO A 87 -9.51 6.72 0.48
C PRO A 87 -8.12 7.07 -0.08
N ARG A 88 -7.13 6.20 0.15
CA ARG A 88 -5.78 6.33 -0.38
C ARG A 88 -5.16 4.95 -0.57
N VAL A 89 -4.46 4.74 -1.68
CA VAL A 89 -3.72 3.50 -2.00
C VAL A 89 -2.26 3.85 -2.30
N ALA A 90 -1.34 3.09 -1.72
CA ALA A 90 0.09 3.21 -2.01
C ALA A 90 0.49 2.33 -3.20
N ILE A 91 1.40 2.81 -4.03
CA ILE A 91 1.90 2.12 -5.22
C ILE A 91 3.33 1.68 -4.95
N GLY A 92 3.54 0.36 -4.90
CA GLY A 92 4.83 -0.30 -4.76
C GLY A 92 5.41 -0.70 -6.12
N SER A 93 6.55 -0.12 -6.50
CA SER A 93 7.33 -0.59 -7.66
C SER A 93 8.05 -1.90 -7.31
N CYS A 94 7.94 -2.93 -8.15
CA CYS A 94 8.61 -4.23 -7.96
C CYS A 94 8.88 -4.91 -9.31
N GLY A 95 9.77 -5.91 -9.31
CA GLY A 95 10.04 -6.77 -10.48
C GLY A 95 10.37 -5.99 -11.75
N ASP A 96 9.65 -6.29 -12.84
CA ASP A 96 9.81 -5.64 -14.15
C ASP A 96 9.43 -4.15 -14.17
N TYR A 97 8.74 -3.70 -13.11
CA TYR A 97 8.28 -2.32 -12.94
C TYR A 97 9.11 -1.53 -11.91
N ASP A 98 10.35 -1.98 -11.65
CA ASP A 98 11.28 -1.26 -10.77
C ASP A 98 11.50 0.19 -11.23
N VAL A 99 11.63 1.11 -10.28
CA VAL A 99 11.89 2.55 -10.52
C VAL A 99 13.11 2.83 -11.40
N LYS A 100 14.07 1.92 -11.48
CA LYS A 100 15.23 2.01 -12.38
C LYS A 100 14.86 1.89 -13.86
N ARG A 101 13.67 1.36 -14.17
CA ARG A 101 13.12 1.16 -15.53
C ARG A 101 11.70 1.74 -15.63
N PRO A 102 11.56 3.07 -15.56
CA PRO A 102 10.26 3.71 -15.31
C PRO A 102 9.27 3.56 -16.47
N THR A 103 9.72 3.32 -17.70
CA THR A 103 8.84 3.29 -18.88
C THR A 103 7.71 2.26 -18.76
N LEU A 104 8.01 1.05 -18.31
CA LEU A 104 7.00 0.00 -18.13
C LEU A 104 6.03 0.35 -17.00
N ALA A 105 6.55 0.86 -15.89
CA ALA A 105 5.75 1.28 -14.74
C ALA A 105 4.78 2.41 -15.11
N VAL A 106 5.26 3.42 -15.84
CA VAL A 106 4.45 4.53 -16.34
C VAL A 106 3.39 4.06 -17.33
N ALA A 107 3.74 3.17 -18.27
CA ALA A 107 2.79 2.60 -19.22
C ALA A 107 1.67 1.83 -18.51
N ARG A 108 2.01 0.98 -17.53
CA ARG A 108 1.05 0.24 -16.70
C ARG A 108 0.14 1.17 -15.89
N MET A 109 0.70 2.22 -15.28
CA MET A 109 -0.12 3.19 -14.53
C MET A 109 -1.08 3.96 -15.43
N LYS A 110 -0.64 4.38 -16.63
CA LYS A 110 -1.54 5.00 -17.63
C LYS A 110 -2.66 4.06 -18.05
N ASP A 111 -2.36 2.76 -18.10
CA ASP A 111 -3.34 1.75 -18.43
C ASP A 111 -4.38 1.57 -17.33
N LEU A 112 -3.93 1.46 -16.08
CA LEU A 112 -4.81 1.18 -14.94
C LEU A 112 -5.62 2.37 -14.44
N ILE A 113 -5.06 3.58 -14.44
CA ILE A 113 -5.73 4.76 -13.86
C ILE A 113 -7.09 5.01 -14.53
N ARG A 114 -7.24 4.72 -15.83
CA ARG A 114 -8.51 4.90 -16.55
C ARG A 114 -9.67 4.11 -15.95
N HIS A 115 -9.39 3.06 -15.18
CA HIS A 115 -10.40 2.20 -14.56
C HIS A 115 -10.84 2.68 -13.16
N ILE A 116 -10.20 3.73 -12.62
CA ILE A 116 -10.46 4.25 -11.27
C ILE A 116 -10.75 5.75 -11.28
N VAL A 117 -11.37 6.27 -12.35
CA VAL A 117 -11.78 7.68 -12.46
C VAL A 117 -13.29 7.87 -12.31
N ASP A 118 -13.68 9.05 -11.84
CA ASP A 118 -15.06 9.51 -11.79
C ASP A 118 -15.59 9.99 -13.15
N GLY A 119 -16.82 10.50 -13.18
CA GLY A 119 -17.44 11.05 -14.39
C GLY A 119 -16.76 12.30 -14.97
N HIS A 120 -15.82 12.91 -14.22
CA HIS A 120 -15.00 14.04 -14.63
C HIS A 120 -13.58 13.63 -15.03
N GLY A 121 -13.25 12.34 -14.99
CA GLY A 121 -11.92 11.83 -15.29
C GLY A 121 -10.91 12.00 -14.15
N GLN A 122 -11.35 12.29 -12.92
CA GLN A 122 -10.50 12.41 -11.73
C GLN A 122 -10.41 11.06 -10.99
N PRO A 123 -9.25 10.67 -10.44
CA PRO A 123 -9.15 9.46 -9.63
C PRO A 123 -10.14 9.44 -8.46
N VAL A 124 -10.83 8.32 -8.25
CA VAL A 124 -11.81 8.14 -7.15
C VAL A 124 -11.14 7.99 -5.77
N THR A 125 -9.82 7.78 -5.75
CA THR A 125 -9.00 7.65 -4.53
C THR A 125 -7.68 8.40 -4.68
N LYS A 126 -7.03 8.72 -3.56
CA LYS A 126 -5.68 9.28 -3.58
C LYS A 126 -4.66 8.19 -3.88
N LEU A 127 -3.76 8.45 -4.83
CA LEU A 127 -2.63 7.57 -5.10
C LEU A 127 -1.36 8.15 -4.49
N HIS A 128 -0.54 7.29 -3.88
CA HIS A 128 0.72 7.69 -3.24
C HIS A 128 1.84 6.73 -3.62
N GLY A 129 3.04 7.20 -3.96
CA GLY A 129 4.18 6.30 -4.18
C GLY A 129 4.70 5.74 -2.86
N LEU A 130 4.86 4.42 -2.72
CA LEU A 130 5.30 3.80 -1.45
C LEU A 130 6.64 4.41 -0.94
N ARG A 131 7.55 4.74 -1.85
CA ARG A 131 8.86 5.37 -1.52
C ARG A 131 8.84 6.89 -1.41
N MET A 132 7.66 7.51 -1.40
CA MET A 132 7.48 8.97 -1.32
C MET A 132 7.05 9.42 0.09
N LEU A 133 7.29 8.57 1.09
CA LEU A 133 7.08 8.90 2.51
C LEU A 133 8.24 9.80 2.95
N ASN A 134 8.01 11.12 2.95
CA ASN A 134 8.95 12.12 3.48
C ASN A 134 8.81 12.29 4.99
#